data_AF-A0A7Y4RFV2-F1
#
_entry.id   AF-A0A7Y4RFV2-F1
#
_cell.length_a   1.000
_cell.length_b   1.000
_cell.length_c   1.000
_cell.angle_alpha   90.00
_cell.angle_beta   90.00
_cell.angle_gamma   90.00
#
_symmetry.space_group_name_H-M   'P 1'
#
loop_
_entity.id
_entity.type
_entity.pdbx_description
1 polymer ?
#
loop_
_entity_poly.entity_id
_entity_poly.type
_entity_poly.pdbx_seq_one_letter_code
_entity_poly.pdbx_strand_id
1 'polypeptide(L)'
;MKLNKFSVLLAVIALIISTLACAVGGGEPALENVRTAKDEDGAQPATVFGSTETVYAVSDLSNGVKGNVILSRWYAVSVPDVDPNFLIDEVDITIEEDSFSGTIFFSFPPPEGGWPAGTYKVEVLFNNVLITSSEFSVQ
;
A
#
# COMPACT_ATOMS: atom_id res chain seq x y z
N MET A 1 -34.45 20.27 -41.85
CA MET A 1 -33.33 20.83 -41.08
C MET A 1 -32.06 20.07 -41.46
N LYS A 2 -31.19 20.64 -42.31
CA LYS A 2 -29.92 19.99 -42.71
C LYS A 2 -28.95 20.12 -41.53
N LEU A 3 -28.73 19.04 -40.77
CA LEU A 3 -27.65 19.04 -39.78
C LEU A 3 -26.33 19.22 -40.54
N ASN A 4 -25.64 20.33 -40.26
CA ASN A 4 -24.37 20.64 -40.88
C ASN A 4 -23.35 19.63 -40.34
N LYS A 5 -22.73 18.83 -41.22
CA LYS A 5 -21.78 17.76 -40.86
C LYS A 5 -20.65 18.28 -39.97
N PHE A 6 -20.30 19.56 -40.10
CA PHE A 6 -19.33 20.27 -39.28
C PHE A 6 -19.76 20.44 -37.83
N SER A 7 -21.05 20.64 -37.58
CA SER A 7 -21.62 20.84 -36.23
C SER A 7 -21.79 19.53 -35.48
N VAL A 8 -22.01 18.42 -36.20
CA VAL A 8 -22.02 17.06 -35.62
C VAL A 8 -20.59 16.63 -35.26
N LEU A 9 -19.61 16.94 -36.10
CA LEU A 9 -18.20 16.65 -35.82
C LEU A 9 -17.68 17.39 -34.57
N LEU A 10 -18.06 18.66 -34.40
CA LEU A 10 -17.66 19.47 -33.24
C LEU A 10 -18.26 18.94 -31.92
N ALA A 11 -19.50 18.47 -31.96
CA ALA A 11 -20.17 17.89 -30.78
C ALA A 11 -19.56 16.54 -30.38
N VAL A 12 -19.12 15.73 -31.34
CA VAL A 12 -18.43 14.45 -31.08
C VAL A 12 -17.03 14.70 -30.49
N ILE A 13 -16.29 15.70 -30.99
CA ILE A 13 -14.98 16.08 -30.42
C ILE A 13 -15.14 16.61 -28.98
N ALA A 14 -16.16 17.41 -28.70
CA ALA A 14 -16.43 17.94 -27.35
C ALA A 14 -16.78 16.84 -26.32
N LEU A 15 -17.48 15.77 -26.74
CA LEU A 15 -17.79 14.61 -25.87
C LEU A 15 -16.56 13.73 -25.58
N ILE A 16 -15.57 13.71 -26.46
CA ILE A 16 -14.32 12.94 -26.25
C ILE A 16 -13.38 13.67 -25.28
N ILE A 17 -13.49 14.99 -25.15
CA ILE A 17 -12.62 15.79 -24.26
C ILE A 17 -13.08 15.68 -22.79
N SER A 18 -14.35 15.35 -22.51
CA SER A 18 -14.86 15.20 -21.13
C SER A 18 -14.38 13.95 -20.39
N THR A 19 -13.77 12.97 -21.06
CA THR A 19 -13.26 11.75 -20.38
C THR A 19 -11.79 11.85 -19.96
N LEU A 20 -11.10 12.96 -20.24
CA LEU A 20 -9.68 13.16 -19.88
C LEU A 20 -9.47 13.96 -18.57
N ALA A 21 -10.54 14.25 -17.82
CA ALA A 21 -10.48 15.14 -16.66
C ALA A 21 -9.77 14.57 -15.41
N CYS A 22 -9.27 13.33 -15.43
CA CYS A 22 -8.47 12.75 -14.34
C CYS A 22 -7.01 12.44 -14.72
N ALA A 23 -6.44 13.15 -15.70
CA ALA A 23 -5.03 12.98 -16.10
C ALA A 23 -4.21 14.28 -16.08
N VAL A 24 -4.72 15.35 -15.49
CA VAL A 24 -4.04 16.66 -15.47
C VAL A 24 -3.36 16.86 -14.12
N GLY A 25 -2.13 16.35 -13.96
CA GLY A 25 -1.17 16.95 -13.03
C GLY A 25 -0.16 16.04 -12.33
N GLY A 26 -0.52 14.85 -11.89
CA GLY A 26 0.38 13.92 -11.20
C GLY A 26 -0.08 12.52 -11.50
N GLY A 27 0.75 11.67 -12.13
CA GLY A 27 0.38 10.43 -12.83
C GLY A 27 -0.50 9.40 -12.10
N GLU A 28 -0.55 8.17 -12.60
CA GLU A 28 -1.35 7.13 -11.92
C GLU A 28 -0.84 6.92 -10.48
N PRO A 29 -1.73 6.78 -9.47
CA PRO A 29 -1.32 6.44 -8.12
C PRO A 29 -0.49 5.16 -8.12
N ALA A 30 0.68 5.21 -7.50
CA ALA A 30 1.63 4.10 -7.46
C ALA A 30 2.18 3.93 -6.05
N LEU A 31 2.19 2.69 -5.57
CA LEU A 31 2.78 2.30 -4.31
C LEU A 31 4.05 1.48 -4.59
N GLU A 32 5.21 2.00 -4.18
CA GLU A 32 6.52 1.43 -4.51
C GLU A 32 7.40 1.28 -3.27
N ASN A 33 8.61 0.73 -3.47
CA ASN A 33 9.65 0.61 -2.46
C ASN A 33 9.18 -0.04 -1.14
N VAL A 34 8.27 -1.01 -1.23
CA VAL A 34 7.72 -1.70 -0.07
C VAL A 34 8.80 -2.53 0.62
N ARG A 35 9.00 -2.30 1.91
CA ARG A 35 10.08 -2.90 2.70
C ARG A 35 9.72 -2.99 4.18
N THR A 36 10.29 -3.96 4.88
CA THR A 36 10.30 -3.98 6.35
C THR A 36 11.48 -3.18 6.90
N ALA A 37 11.30 -2.49 8.01
CA ALA A 37 12.30 -1.61 8.61
C ALA A 37 12.19 -1.54 10.15
N LYS A 38 13.23 -0.98 10.78
CA LYS A 38 13.30 -0.73 12.24
C LYS A 38 12.81 0.67 12.65
N ASP A 39 12.46 1.50 11.69
CA ASP A 39 11.97 2.87 11.89
C ASP A 39 10.85 3.19 10.90
N GLU A 40 10.08 4.24 11.21
CA GLU A 40 8.90 4.66 10.45
C GLU A 40 9.22 5.31 9.10
N ASP A 41 10.41 5.90 8.94
CA ASP A 41 10.87 6.48 7.67
C ASP A 41 11.35 5.40 6.68
N GLY A 42 11.54 4.18 7.17
CA GLY A 42 12.12 3.07 6.40
C GLY A 42 13.59 3.28 6.06
N ALA A 43 14.32 4.07 6.87
CA ALA A 43 15.73 4.40 6.68
C ALA A 43 16.68 3.28 7.14
N GLN A 44 16.21 2.40 8.01
CA GLN A 44 16.90 1.20 8.51
C GLN A 44 16.14 -0.06 8.07
N PRO A 45 16.19 -0.40 6.77
CA PRO A 45 15.54 -1.61 6.26
C PRO A 45 16.13 -2.85 6.94
N ALA A 46 15.27 -3.78 7.31
CA ALA A 46 15.65 -5.01 7.98
C ALA A 46 14.69 -6.13 7.64
N THR A 47 15.21 -7.34 7.51
CA THR A 47 14.44 -8.59 7.35
C THR A 47 14.60 -9.51 8.56
N VAL A 48 15.31 -9.04 9.59
CA VAL A 48 15.64 -9.78 10.80
C VAL A 48 15.43 -8.86 11.98
N PHE A 49 14.61 -9.30 12.93
CA PHE A 49 14.19 -8.54 14.09
C PHE A 49 14.42 -9.34 15.38
N GLY A 50 14.67 -8.64 16.47
CA GLY A 50 14.67 -9.21 17.82
C GLY A 50 13.24 -9.33 18.37
N SER A 51 13.08 -10.17 19.39
CA SER A 51 11.76 -10.44 20.00
C SER A 51 11.05 -9.20 20.59
N THR A 52 11.78 -8.13 20.89
CA THR A 52 11.24 -6.88 21.45
C THR A 52 11.22 -5.73 20.45
N GLU A 53 11.57 -5.96 19.19
CA GLU A 53 11.62 -4.90 18.18
C GLU A 53 10.23 -4.69 17.55
N THR A 54 9.87 -3.43 17.30
CA THR A 54 8.74 -3.08 16.45
C THR A 54 9.14 -3.30 15.00
N VAL A 55 8.25 -3.94 14.24
CA VAL A 55 8.42 -4.12 12.79
C VAL A 55 7.63 -3.04 12.08
N TYR A 56 8.27 -2.28 11.20
CA TYR A 56 7.60 -1.31 10.34
C TYR A 56 7.49 -1.89 8.92
N ALA A 57 6.30 -1.82 8.32
CA ALA A 57 6.10 -2.04 6.89
C ALA A 57 5.96 -0.68 6.22
N VAL A 58 6.97 -0.29 5.44
CA VAL A 58 7.11 1.06 4.87
C VAL A 58 6.99 0.98 3.35
N SER A 59 6.33 1.96 2.77
CA SER A 59 6.12 2.08 1.33
C SER A 59 6.09 3.55 0.91
N ASP A 60 6.42 3.81 -0.35
CA ASP A 60 6.44 5.15 -0.90
C ASP A 60 5.24 5.29 -1.85
N LEU A 61 4.29 6.17 -1.52
CA LEU A 61 3.11 6.45 -2.34
C LEU A 61 3.36 7.68 -3.20
N SER A 62 3.16 7.54 -4.51
CA SER A 62 3.19 8.64 -5.48
C SER A 62 1.80 8.85 -6.08
N ASN A 63 1.40 10.11 -6.23
CA ASN A 63 0.13 10.53 -6.83
C ASN A 63 -1.10 9.88 -6.16
N GLY A 64 -1.01 9.61 -4.86
CA GLY A 64 -2.16 9.18 -4.08
C GLY A 64 -3.27 10.22 -4.14
N VAL A 65 -4.51 9.76 -4.22
CA VAL A 65 -5.70 10.62 -4.22
C VAL A 65 -6.69 10.14 -3.19
N LYS A 66 -7.60 11.03 -2.79
CA LYS A 66 -8.65 10.74 -1.82
C LYS A 66 -9.39 9.46 -2.15
N GLY A 67 -9.52 8.58 -1.15
CA GLY A 67 -10.18 7.29 -1.26
C GLY A 67 -9.29 6.15 -1.77
N ASN A 68 -8.01 6.41 -2.09
CA ASN A 68 -7.04 5.33 -2.22
C ASN A 68 -6.84 4.64 -0.86
N VAL A 69 -6.78 3.31 -0.87
CA VAL A 69 -6.64 2.50 0.33
C VAL A 69 -5.37 1.68 0.23
N ILE A 70 -4.50 1.82 1.24
CA ILE A 70 -3.31 0.99 1.43
C ILE A 70 -3.65 0.06 2.59
N LEU A 71 -3.43 -1.25 2.42
CA LEU A 71 -3.78 -2.25 3.42
C LEU A 71 -2.58 -3.14 3.70
N SER A 72 -2.33 -3.43 4.98
CA SER A 72 -1.31 -4.37 5.43
C SER A 72 -1.96 -5.61 6.05
N ARG A 73 -1.46 -6.80 5.70
CA ARG A 73 -1.85 -8.07 6.33
C ARG A 73 -0.61 -8.76 6.89
N TRP A 74 -0.67 -9.11 8.16
CA TRP A 74 0.47 -9.67 8.88
C TRP A 74 0.23 -11.13 9.18
N TYR A 75 1.20 -11.98 8.88
CA TYR A 75 1.06 -13.42 9.05
C TYR A 75 2.24 -14.02 9.82
N ALA A 76 1.94 -14.99 10.67
CA ALA A 76 2.90 -15.97 11.16
C ALA A 76 3.01 -17.08 10.11
N VAL A 77 4.12 -17.12 9.37
CA VAL A 77 4.31 -18.10 8.29
C VAL A 77 4.73 -19.44 8.86
N SER A 78 5.74 -19.42 9.72
CA SER A 78 6.29 -20.62 10.38
C SER A 78 6.81 -20.22 11.75
N VAL A 79 5.94 -20.38 12.75
CA VAL A 79 6.21 -20.08 14.16
C VAL A 79 5.82 -21.31 14.99
N PRO A 80 6.64 -21.75 15.96
CA PRO A 80 6.28 -22.87 16.83
C PRO A 80 4.93 -22.66 17.51
N ASP A 81 4.14 -23.72 17.60
CA ASP A 81 2.82 -23.74 18.26
C ASP A 81 1.78 -22.77 17.67
N VAL A 82 2.01 -22.24 16.46
CA VAL A 82 1.06 -21.43 15.68
C VAL A 82 0.76 -22.15 14.37
N ASP A 83 -0.50 -22.08 13.91
CA ASP A 83 -0.88 -22.64 12.62
C ASP A 83 -0.07 -21.99 11.48
N PRO A 84 0.39 -22.76 10.47
CA PRO A 84 1.13 -22.18 9.35
C PRO A 84 0.30 -21.15 8.56
N ASN A 85 0.94 -20.05 8.16
CA ASN A 85 0.29 -18.91 7.49
C ASN A 85 -0.92 -18.33 8.26
N PHE A 86 -0.86 -18.37 9.60
CA PHE A 86 -1.88 -17.76 10.44
C PHE A 86 -1.90 -16.23 10.24
N LEU A 87 -3.05 -15.68 9.87
CA LEU A 87 -3.27 -14.24 9.80
C LEU A 87 -3.34 -13.68 11.22
N ILE A 88 -2.39 -12.81 11.55
CA ILE A 88 -2.28 -12.16 12.85
C ILE A 88 -3.20 -10.94 12.90
N ASP A 89 -3.07 -10.04 11.93
CA ASP A 89 -3.84 -8.79 11.89
C ASP A 89 -3.93 -8.21 10.47
N GLU A 90 -4.92 -7.35 10.25
CA GLU A 90 -5.14 -6.58 9.02
C GLU A 90 -5.49 -5.14 9.38
N VAL A 91 -4.75 -4.17 8.80
CA VAL A 91 -4.97 -2.74 9.04
C VAL A 91 -4.83 -1.97 7.74
N ASP A 92 -5.71 -0.99 7.52
CA ASP A 92 -5.67 -0.10 6.37
C ASP A 92 -5.46 1.37 6.73
N ILE A 93 -4.97 2.13 5.74
CA ILE A 93 -4.89 3.58 5.71
C ILE A 93 -5.64 4.04 4.46
N THR A 94 -6.65 4.88 4.65
CA THR A 94 -7.35 5.56 3.56
C THR A 94 -6.77 6.97 3.39
N ILE A 95 -6.41 7.32 2.16
CA ILE A 95 -5.96 8.68 1.82
C ILE A 95 -7.16 9.62 1.87
N GLU A 96 -7.06 10.68 2.69
CA GLU A 96 -8.14 11.64 2.88
C GLU A 96 -7.92 12.95 2.09
N GLU A 97 -6.68 13.23 1.68
CA GLU A 97 -6.33 14.39 0.87
C GLU A 97 -6.63 14.19 -0.61
N ASP A 98 -6.99 15.27 -1.32
CA ASP A 98 -7.21 15.24 -2.77
C ASP A 98 -5.93 14.86 -3.56
N SER A 99 -4.75 15.09 -2.97
CA SER A 99 -3.45 14.72 -3.53
C SER A 99 -2.46 14.47 -2.39
N PHE A 100 -1.81 13.30 -2.42
CA PHE A 100 -0.76 12.90 -1.47
C PHE A 100 0.37 12.17 -2.19
N SER A 101 1.61 12.56 -1.89
CA SER A 101 2.81 11.80 -2.25
C SER A 101 3.75 11.82 -1.05
N GLY A 102 4.22 10.65 -0.62
CA GLY A 102 5.07 10.53 0.55
C GLY A 102 5.17 9.11 1.07
N THR A 103 5.85 8.97 2.21
CA THR A 103 6.02 7.71 2.90
C THR A 103 4.74 7.34 3.66
N ILE A 104 4.31 6.09 3.51
CA ILE A 104 3.26 5.45 4.29
C ILE A 104 3.88 4.29 5.06
N PHE A 105 3.54 4.16 6.34
CA PHE A 105 4.00 3.04 7.14
C PHE A 105 2.88 2.44 7.99
N PHE A 106 3.01 1.15 8.25
CA PHE A 106 2.30 0.44 9.32
C PHE A 106 3.34 0.00 10.34
N SER A 107 3.02 0.08 11.62
CA SER A 107 3.87 -0.43 12.68
C SER A 107 3.19 -1.59 13.39
N PHE A 108 3.96 -2.64 13.66
CA PHE A 108 3.50 -3.76 14.44
C PHE A 108 4.44 -3.95 15.65
N PRO A 109 4.05 -3.43 16.83
CA PRO A 109 4.86 -3.58 18.04
C PRO A 109 4.86 -5.03 18.53
N PRO A 110 5.87 -5.44 19.31
CA PRO A 110 5.90 -6.77 19.89
C PRO A 110 4.67 -7.02 20.78
N PRO A 111 4.06 -8.23 20.72
CA PRO A 111 2.99 -8.60 21.63
C PRO A 111 3.49 -8.70 23.08
N GLU A 112 2.57 -8.85 24.04
CA GLU A 112 2.95 -9.15 25.41
C GLU A 112 3.75 -10.46 25.47
N GLY A 113 4.97 -10.41 26.03
CA GLY A 113 5.92 -11.52 26.00
C GLY A 113 6.91 -11.52 24.83
N GLY A 114 6.76 -10.59 23.88
CA GLY A 114 7.63 -10.46 22.72
C GLY A 114 7.23 -11.36 21.55
N TRP A 115 7.79 -11.09 20.38
CA TRP A 115 7.62 -11.92 19.21
C TRP A 115 8.21 -13.33 19.44
N PRO A 116 7.45 -14.41 19.19
CA PRO A 116 8.02 -15.73 19.08
C PRO A 116 9.05 -15.81 17.94
N ALA A 117 10.12 -16.56 18.12
CA ALA A 117 11.08 -16.80 17.05
C ALA A 117 10.43 -17.58 15.90
N GLY A 118 10.71 -17.17 14.65
CA GLY A 118 10.10 -17.78 13.48
C GLY A 118 10.10 -16.87 12.25
N THR A 119 9.40 -17.31 11.22
CA THR A 119 9.24 -16.57 9.97
C THR A 119 7.85 -15.96 9.90
N TYR A 120 7.81 -14.71 9.47
CA TYR A 120 6.63 -13.89 9.34
C TYR A 120 6.62 -13.25 7.95
N LYS A 121 5.46 -12.72 7.54
CA LYS A 121 5.36 -11.88 6.36
C LYS A 121 4.35 -10.76 6.56
N VAL A 122 4.56 -9.68 5.83
CA VAL A 122 3.56 -8.64 5.62
C VAL A 122 3.20 -8.59 4.13
N GLU A 123 1.92 -8.69 3.82
CA GLU A 123 1.39 -8.40 2.49
C GLU A 123 0.91 -6.96 2.47
N VAL A 124 1.34 -6.21 1.45
CA VAL A 124 0.89 -4.83 1.24
C VAL A 124 0.04 -4.79 -0.03
N LEU A 125 -1.17 -4.27 0.14
CA LEU A 125 -2.17 -4.15 -0.91
C LEU A 125 -2.49 -2.68 -1.17
N PHE A 126 -2.77 -2.36 -2.43
CA PHE A 126 -3.27 -1.06 -2.85
C PHE A 126 -4.62 -1.24 -3.55
N ASN A 127 -5.67 -0.62 -3.01
CA ASN A 127 -7.06 -0.78 -3.48
C ASN A 127 -7.44 -2.26 -3.67
N ASN A 128 -7.18 -3.09 -2.65
CA ASN A 128 -7.40 -4.54 -2.64
C ASN A 128 -6.56 -5.36 -3.65
N VAL A 129 -5.62 -4.75 -4.36
CA VAL A 129 -4.68 -5.45 -5.25
C VAL A 129 -3.38 -5.69 -4.49
N LEU A 130 -2.93 -6.95 -4.40
CA LEU A 130 -1.64 -7.29 -3.81
C LEU A 130 -0.51 -6.65 -4.61
N ILE A 131 0.27 -5.79 -3.96
CA ILE A 131 1.46 -5.15 -4.54
C ILE A 131 2.67 -6.02 -4.28
N THR A 132 2.89 -6.39 -3.02
CA THR A 132 4.01 -7.27 -2.64
C THR A 132 3.74 -8.03 -1.35
N SER A 133 4.59 -9.02 -1.10
CA SER A 133 4.72 -9.73 0.16
C SER A 133 6.18 -9.64 0.60
N SER A 134 6.43 -9.10 1.80
CA SER A 134 7.75 -8.98 2.39
C SER A 134 7.89 -9.95 3.56
N GLU A 135 8.80 -10.92 3.43
CA GLU A 135 9.12 -11.87 4.50
C GLU A 135 10.19 -11.31 5.44
N PHE A 136 10.06 -11.63 6.73
CA PHE A 136 11.06 -11.33 7.75
C PHE A 136 11.12 -12.44 8.80
N SER A 137 12.20 -12.47 9.58
CA SER A 137 12.36 -13.39 10.70
C SER A 137 12.50 -12.66 12.02
N VAL A 138 12.06 -13.33 13.08
CA VAL A 138 12.34 -12.95 14.47
C VAL A 138 13.27 -13.99 15.07
N GLN A 139 14.35 -13.53 15.72
CA GLN A 139 15.36 -14.38 16.36
C GLN A 139 15.96 -13.77 17.63
#